data_AF-A0A550H1F6-F1
#
_entry.id   AF-A0A550H1F6-F1
#
_cell.length_a   1.000
_cell.length_b   1.000
_cell.length_c   1.000
_cell.angle_alpha   90.00
_cell.angle_beta   90.00
_cell.angle_gamma   90.00
#
_symmetry.space_group_name_H-M   'P 1'
#
loop_
_entity.id
_entity.type
_entity.pdbx_description
1 polymer ?
#
loop_
_entity_poly.entity_id
_entity_poly.type
_entity_poly.pdbx_seq_one_letter_code
_entity_poly.pdbx_strand_id
1 'polypeptide(L)'
;MSIKYKGKPDVNVYCPFYARIAKQRGMTNFDEWFNNFFLGKCAIAGKYMSVIENGDIIPCSFNDHIRLGNVKNKNLKQTWVELQTKELTLKLRNKSNLKGKCGICEFNEICGGCRTRAQMYTGDIFESDPSCAYIPKSLREN
;
A
#
# COMPACT_ATOMS: atom_id res chain seq x y z
N MET A 1 20.80 -32.66 -4.54
CA MET A 1 21.82 -31.69 -4.10
C MET A 1 21.10 -30.59 -3.33
N SER A 2 21.08 -30.64 -1.98
CA SER A 2 20.42 -29.61 -1.16
C SER A 2 21.49 -28.59 -0.75
N ILE A 3 21.36 -27.35 -1.22
CA ILE A 3 22.27 -26.27 -0.83
C ILE A 3 21.80 -25.77 0.54
N LYS A 4 22.62 -25.96 1.59
CA LYS A 4 22.35 -25.37 2.91
C LYS A 4 22.49 -23.85 2.82
N TYR A 5 21.40 -23.14 3.05
CA TYR A 5 21.39 -21.67 3.15
C TYR A 5 22.28 -21.22 4.32
N LYS A 6 23.29 -20.39 4.03
CA LYS A 6 24.31 -19.93 5.00
C LYS A 6 23.97 -18.59 5.69
N GLY A 7 22.82 -17.99 5.35
CA GLY A 7 22.45 -16.65 5.81
C GLY A 7 21.44 -16.63 6.96
N LYS A 8 21.21 -15.45 7.53
CA LYS A 8 20.04 -15.18 8.36
C LYS A 8 18.86 -14.88 7.42
N PRO A 9 17.74 -15.63 7.49
CA PRO A 9 16.59 -15.34 6.64
C PRO A 9 15.95 -14.01 7.05
N ASP A 10 15.71 -13.13 6.09
CA ASP A 10 14.96 -11.90 6.30
C ASP A 10 13.46 -12.14 6.13
N VAL A 11 12.68 -11.68 7.10
CA VAL A 11 11.21 -11.78 7.07
C VAL A 11 10.63 -10.40 6.85
N ASN A 12 9.95 -10.22 5.71
CA ASN A 12 9.25 -8.98 5.37
C ASN A 12 7.74 -9.15 5.52
N VAL A 13 7.10 -8.22 6.23
CA VAL A 13 5.66 -8.23 6.45
C VAL A 13 4.98 -7.33 5.41
N TYR A 14 4.25 -7.93 4.48
CA TYR A 14 3.48 -7.23 3.45
C TYR A 14 2.08 -6.84 3.96
N CYS A 15 2.03 -5.98 4.97
CA CYS A 15 0.78 -5.50 5.54
C CYS A 15 0.87 -4.02 5.95
N PRO A 16 0.04 -3.11 5.41
CA PRO A 16 0.16 -1.67 5.65
C PRO A 16 0.11 -1.27 7.13
N PHE A 17 -0.80 -1.86 7.90
CA PHE A 17 -0.95 -1.52 9.32
C PHE A 17 0.16 -2.09 10.20
N TYR A 18 1.09 -2.88 9.67
CA TYR A 18 2.26 -3.34 10.42
C TYR A 18 3.21 -2.19 10.76
N ALA A 19 3.31 -1.15 9.92
CA ALA A 19 4.08 0.05 10.26
C ALA A 19 3.59 0.71 11.56
N ARG A 20 2.25 0.79 11.75
CA ARG A 20 1.66 1.24 13.01
C ARG A 20 2.09 0.33 14.18
N ILE A 21 1.97 -0.99 14.02
CA ILE A 21 2.31 -1.95 15.08
C ILE A 21 3.78 -1.81 15.49
N ALA A 22 4.69 -1.74 14.52
CA ALA A 22 6.12 -1.55 14.75
C ALA A 22 6.41 -0.24 15.50
N LYS A 23 5.80 0.87 15.07
CA LYS A 23 5.95 2.17 15.75
C LYS A 23 5.40 2.14 17.17
N GLN A 24 4.22 1.57 17.38
CA GLN A 24 3.60 1.47 18.70
C GLN A 24 4.37 0.57 19.67
N ARG A 25 5.04 -0.46 19.15
CA ARG A 25 5.89 -1.35 19.96
C ARG A 25 7.29 -0.78 20.22
N GLY A 26 7.57 0.44 19.79
CA GLY A 26 8.86 1.09 20.04
C GLY A 26 10.02 0.43 19.30
N MET A 27 9.79 -0.06 18.07
CA MET A 27 10.86 -0.65 17.27
C MET A 27 12.02 0.34 17.08
N THR A 28 13.23 -0.11 17.39
CA THR A 28 14.46 0.66 17.19
C THR A 28 14.69 0.95 15.71
N ASN A 29 15.20 2.14 15.39
CA ASN A 29 15.47 2.59 14.01
C ASN A 29 14.23 2.53 13.10
N PHE A 30 13.04 2.84 13.64
CA PHE A 30 11.79 2.77 12.90
C PHE A 30 11.82 3.54 11.59
N ASP A 31 12.36 4.76 11.57
CA ASP A 31 12.35 5.59 10.37
C ASP A 31 13.25 5.03 9.27
N GLU A 32 14.42 4.52 9.63
CA GLU A 32 15.34 3.86 8.69
C GLU A 32 14.68 2.60 8.09
N TRP A 33 14.12 1.75 8.95
CA TRP A 33 13.37 0.56 8.52
C TRP A 33 12.18 0.94 7.62
N PHE A 34 11.38 1.92 8.04
CA PHE A 34 10.17 2.31 7.33
C PHE A 34 10.49 2.89 5.96
N ASN A 35 11.54 3.69 5.83
CA ASN A 35 11.87 4.37 4.59
C ASN A 35 12.62 3.49 3.60
N ASN A 36 13.51 2.61 4.08
CA ASN A 36 14.41 1.84 3.23
C ASN A 36 14.01 0.38 3.04
N PHE A 37 13.32 -0.23 4.02
CA PHE A 37 13.10 -1.68 4.04
C PHE A 37 11.62 -2.08 4.06
N PHE A 38 10.72 -1.24 4.59
CA PHE A 38 9.33 -1.62 4.73
C PHE A 38 8.55 -1.56 3.41
N LEU A 39 8.32 -2.74 2.83
CA LEU A 39 7.59 -2.93 1.58
C LEU A 39 6.07 -3.07 1.74
N GLY A 40 5.56 -3.14 2.97
CA GLY A 40 4.12 -3.31 3.25
C GLY A 40 3.24 -2.08 2.95
N LYS A 41 3.77 -1.02 2.35
CA LYS A 41 3.03 0.19 1.99
C LYS A 41 2.08 -0.08 0.81
N CYS A 42 0.98 0.65 0.72
CA CYS A 42 0.08 0.52 -0.43
C CYS A 42 0.82 0.83 -1.75
N ALA A 43 0.75 -0.11 -2.70
CA ALA A 43 1.39 -0.01 -4.01
C ALA A 43 0.66 0.92 -4.99
N ILE A 44 -0.68 1.02 -4.89
CA ILE A 44 -1.54 1.71 -5.88
C ILE A 44 -1.16 3.19 -6.03
N ALA A 45 -0.60 3.81 -4.99
CA ALA A 45 -0.17 5.21 -4.99
C ALA A 45 1.13 5.46 -5.80
N GLY A 46 1.38 4.67 -6.84
CA GLY A 46 2.47 4.86 -7.81
C GLY A 46 3.83 4.40 -7.30
N LYS A 47 3.88 3.41 -6.41
CA LYS A 47 5.14 2.82 -5.92
C LYS A 47 5.62 1.63 -6.75
N TYR A 48 4.68 0.97 -7.42
CA TYR A 48 4.93 -0.28 -8.11
C TYR A 48 3.93 -0.43 -9.26
N MET A 49 4.31 -1.25 -10.23
CA MET A 49 3.52 -1.59 -11.40
C MET A 49 3.85 -3.04 -11.80
N SER A 50 2.83 -3.87 -12.04
CA SER A 50 3.00 -5.23 -12.58
C SER A 50 2.56 -5.29 -14.03
N VAL A 51 3.10 -6.28 -14.76
CA VAL A 51 2.52 -6.79 -15.99
C VAL A 51 1.98 -8.19 -15.69
N ILE A 52 0.70 -8.43 -15.96
CA ILE A 52 0.07 -9.74 -15.76
C ILE A 52 0.08 -10.55 -17.06
N GLU A 53 -0.37 -11.81 -17.02
CA GLU A 53 -0.20 -12.82 -18.06
C GLU A 53 -0.77 -12.43 -19.43
N ASN A 54 -1.83 -11.61 -19.46
CA ASN A 54 -2.44 -11.13 -20.71
C ASN A 54 -1.72 -9.87 -21.29
N GLY A 55 -0.70 -9.36 -20.60
CA GLY A 55 0.04 -8.14 -20.92
C GLY A 55 -0.52 -6.87 -20.28
N ASP A 56 -1.60 -6.94 -19.50
CA ASP A 56 -2.15 -5.77 -18.83
C ASP A 56 -1.21 -5.26 -17.74
N ILE A 57 -1.19 -3.94 -17.61
CA ILE A 57 -0.39 -3.22 -16.66
C ILE A 57 -1.27 -2.82 -15.48
N ILE A 58 -0.92 -3.21 -14.26
CA ILE A 58 -1.71 -2.95 -13.04
C ILE A 58 -0.87 -2.27 -11.95
N PRO A 59 -1.46 -1.40 -11.10
CA PRO A 59 -0.73 -0.66 -10.08
C PRO A 59 -0.51 -1.46 -8.77
N CYS A 60 -1.09 -2.66 -8.67
CA CYS A 60 -0.97 -3.55 -7.52
C CYS A 60 -1.33 -4.97 -7.96
N SER A 61 -0.48 -5.96 -7.65
CA SER A 61 -0.70 -7.37 -8.01
C SER A 61 -1.94 -8.01 -7.39
N PHE A 62 -2.57 -7.32 -6.43
CA PHE A 62 -3.81 -7.77 -5.80
C PHE A 62 -5.03 -6.99 -6.29
N ASN A 63 -4.89 -6.02 -7.19
CA ASN A 63 -5.98 -5.18 -7.68
C ASN A 63 -6.29 -5.45 -9.15
N ASP A 64 -7.34 -6.23 -9.39
CA ASP A 64 -7.76 -6.60 -10.74
C ASP A 64 -8.76 -5.62 -11.38
N HIS A 65 -9.10 -4.53 -10.70
CA HIS A 65 -10.07 -3.54 -11.20
C HIS A 65 -9.40 -2.35 -11.89
N ILE A 66 -8.16 -2.01 -11.52
CA ILE A 66 -7.45 -0.88 -12.10
C ILE A 66 -6.50 -1.38 -13.19
N ARG A 67 -6.75 -0.95 -14.42
CA ARG A 67 -5.86 -1.16 -15.58
C ARG A 67 -5.18 0.14 -15.98
N LEU A 68 -3.88 0.10 -16.24
CA LEU A 68 -3.07 1.24 -16.67
C LEU A 68 -2.80 1.24 -18.18
N GLY A 69 -3.10 0.13 -18.85
CA GLY A 69 -2.88 -0.14 -20.27
C GLY A 69 -2.46 -1.58 -20.48
N ASN A 70 -2.06 -1.92 -21.72
CA ASN A 70 -1.49 -3.21 -22.07
C ASN A 70 -0.15 -3.01 -22.77
N VAL A 71 0.87 -3.80 -22.41
CA VAL A 71 2.25 -3.66 -22.93
C VAL A 71 2.36 -3.87 -24.44
N LYS A 72 1.39 -4.56 -25.06
CA LYS A 72 1.34 -4.75 -26.52
C LYS A 72 1.13 -3.43 -27.26
N ASN A 73 0.46 -2.47 -26.62
CA ASN A 73 -0.01 -1.23 -27.25
C ASN A 73 0.52 0.04 -26.56
N LYS A 74 1.18 -0.07 -25.40
CA LYS A 74 1.60 1.06 -24.58
C LYS A 74 2.95 0.83 -23.91
N ASN A 75 3.84 1.83 -24.02
CA ASN A 75 5.18 1.77 -23.44
C ASN A 75 5.13 1.80 -21.89
N LEU A 76 5.96 0.97 -21.24
CA LEU A 76 6.06 0.90 -19.77
C LEU A 76 6.52 2.22 -19.13
N LYS A 77 7.51 2.92 -19.72
CA LYS A 77 8.00 4.21 -19.23
C LYS A 77 6.92 5.28 -19.30
N GLN A 78 6.19 5.33 -20.40
CA GLN A 78 5.06 6.25 -20.55
C GLN A 78 3.97 5.93 -19.51
N THR A 79 3.61 4.66 -19.37
CA THR A 79 2.59 4.21 -18.39
C THR A 79 3.01 4.55 -16.96
N TRP A 80 4.30 4.41 -16.63
CA TRP A 80 4.84 4.80 -15.34
C TRP A 80 4.69 6.31 -15.09
N VAL A 81 5.10 7.15 -16.04
CA VAL A 81 4.98 8.62 -15.92
C VAL A 81 3.52 9.04 -15.73
N GLU A 82 2.61 8.48 -16.51
CA GLU A 82 1.17 8.74 -16.37
C GLU A 82 0.64 8.25 -15.01
N LEU A 83 1.08 7.09 -14.53
CA LEU A 83 0.72 6.61 -13.18
C LEU A 83 1.14 7.61 -12.09
N GLN A 84 2.29 8.29 -12.24
CA GLN A 84 2.76 9.26 -11.25
C GLN A 84 1.89 10.52 -11.17
N THR A 85 1.24 10.91 -12.27
CA THR A 85 0.44 12.15 -12.38
C THR A 85 -1.07 11.91 -12.39
N LYS A 86 -1.52 10.65 -12.48
CA LYS A 86 -2.94 10.30 -12.48
C LYS A 86 -3.63 10.80 -11.21
N GLU A 87 -4.81 11.39 -11.37
CA GLU A 87 -5.58 12.00 -10.27
C GLU A 87 -5.79 11.02 -9.10
N LEU A 88 -6.14 9.77 -9.39
CA LEU A 88 -6.29 8.72 -8.36
C LEU A 88 -5.00 8.54 -7.55
N THR A 89 -3.85 8.50 -8.20
CA THR A 89 -2.54 8.36 -7.54
C THR A 89 -2.27 9.55 -6.63
N LEU A 90 -2.47 10.77 -7.13
CA LEU A 90 -2.27 12.00 -6.38
C LEU A 90 -3.20 12.06 -5.16
N LYS A 91 -4.47 11.71 -5.33
CA LYS A 91 -5.46 11.64 -4.25
C LYS A 91 -5.08 10.59 -3.20
N LEU A 92 -4.57 9.42 -3.59
CA LEU A 92 -4.15 8.35 -2.65
C LEU A 92 -2.83 8.66 -1.92
N ARG A 93 -1.98 9.54 -2.48
CA ARG A 93 -0.78 10.04 -1.82
C ARG A 93 -1.14 11.00 -0.70
N ASN A 94 -2.11 11.87 -0.93
CA ASN A 94 -2.63 12.75 0.12
C ASN A 94 -3.54 11.95 1.09
N LYS A 95 -3.05 11.71 2.30
CA LYS A 95 -3.74 10.90 3.32
C LYS A 95 -4.99 11.57 3.90
N SER A 96 -5.14 12.88 3.74
CA SER A 96 -6.37 13.58 4.14
C SER A 96 -7.60 13.19 3.31
N ASN A 97 -7.41 12.58 2.13
CA ASN A 97 -8.52 12.08 1.30
C ASN A 97 -9.08 10.74 1.79
N LEU A 98 -8.45 10.09 2.77
CA LEU A 98 -8.97 8.83 3.31
C LEU A 98 -10.21 9.08 4.17
N LYS A 99 -11.18 8.18 4.07
CA LYS A 99 -12.45 8.24 4.80
C LYS A 99 -12.46 7.29 5.99
N GLY A 100 -13.52 7.39 6.81
CA GLY A 100 -13.74 6.58 7.99
C GLY A 100 -12.60 6.68 9.00
N LYS A 101 -12.35 5.60 9.74
CA LYS A 101 -11.30 5.56 10.76
C LYS A 101 -9.89 5.84 10.21
N CYS A 102 -9.61 5.51 8.96
CA CYS A 102 -8.31 5.78 8.35
C CYS A 102 -8.05 7.28 8.13
N GLY A 103 -9.10 8.07 7.88
CA GLY A 103 -8.99 9.52 7.67
C GLY A 103 -8.61 10.29 8.94
N ILE A 104 -9.06 9.82 10.09
CA ILE A 104 -8.85 10.46 11.40
C ILE A 104 -7.80 9.74 12.28
N CYS A 105 -7.14 8.72 11.75
CA CYS A 105 -6.16 7.92 12.48
C CYS A 105 -4.88 8.71 12.70
N GLU A 106 -4.36 8.72 13.92
CA GLU A 106 -3.10 9.38 14.28
C GLU A 106 -1.85 8.75 13.62
N PHE A 107 -2.03 7.63 12.90
CA PHE A 107 -0.99 6.93 12.14
C PHE A 107 -1.18 7.02 10.63
N ASN A 108 -2.10 7.86 10.12
CA ASN A 108 -2.45 7.94 8.70
C ASN A 108 -1.25 8.22 7.77
N GLU A 109 -0.28 9.02 8.23
CA GLU A 109 0.94 9.36 7.48
C GLU A 109 1.85 8.16 7.22
N ILE A 110 1.94 7.23 8.16
CA ILE A 110 2.76 6.00 8.01
C ILE A 110 1.95 4.80 7.54
N CYS A 111 0.63 4.85 7.67
CA CYS A 111 -0.28 3.76 7.33
C CYS A 111 -1.60 4.30 6.81
N GLY A 112 -1.99 3.90 5.60
CA GLY A 112 -3.34 4.15 5.08
C GLY A 112 -4.22 2.90 5.03
N GLY A 113 -3.71 1.71 5.37
CA GLY A 113 -4.38 0.44 5.06
C GLY A 113 -4.22 0.01 3.59
N CYS A 114 -4.71 -1.18 3.26
CA CYS A 114 -4.73 -1.70 1.89
C CYS A 114 -5.86 -1.03 1.11
N ARG A 115 -5.52 -0.33 0.02
CA ARG A 115 -6.50 0.39 -0.81
C ARG A 115 -7.30 -0.57 -1.70
N THR A 116 -6.68 -1.63 -2.19
CA THR A 116 -7.39 -2.74 -2.84
C THR A 116 -8.47 -3.31 -1.92
N ARG A 117 -8.13 -3.60 -0.66
CA ARG A 117 -9.09 -4.20 0.27
C ARG A 117 -10.24 -3.24 0.58
N ALA A 118 -9.96 -1.96 0.78
CA ALA A 118 -11.01 -0.95 0.95
C ALA A 118 -11.96 -0.95 -0.26
N GLN A 119 -11.43 -0.90 -1.48
CA GLN A 119 -12.22 -0.93 -2.71
C GLN A 119 -13.07 -2.20 -2.83
N MET A 120 -12.49 -3.39 -2.61
CA MET A 120 -13.21 -4.66 -2.79
C MET A 120 -14.35 -4.85 -1.80
N TYR A 121 -14.17 -4.43 -0.55
CA TYR A 121 -15.16 -4.68 0.51
C TYR A 121 -16.21 -3.58 0.63
N THR A 122 -15.89 -2.35 0.22
CA THR A 122 -16.78 -1.18 0.42
C THR A 122 -17.26 -0.55 -0.89
N GLY A 123 -16.66 -0.91 -2.03
CA GLY A 123 -16.86 -0.21 -3.30
C GLY A 123 -16.09 1.11 -3.43
N ASP A 124 -15.46 1.61 -2.35
CA ASP A 124 -14.72 2.87 -2.35
C ASP A 124 -13.24 2.64 -1.96
N ILE A 125 -12.32 3.04 -2.84
CA ILE A 125 -10.87 2.92 -2.62
C ILE A 125 -10.34 3.86 -1.52
N PHE A 126 -11.08 4.92 -1.20
CA PHE A 126 -10.72 5.88 -0.16
C PHE A 126 -11.22 5.49 1.23
N GLU A 127 -12.10 4.49 1.32
CA GLU A 127 -12.61 4.01 2.60
C GLU A 127 -11.55 3.34 3.48
N SER A 128 -11.96 3.08 4.71
CA SER A 128 -11.13 2.41 5.69
C SER A 128 -10.84 0.96 5.29
N ASP A 129 -9.61 0.49 5.57
CA ASP A 129 -9.29 -0.93 5.40
C ASP A 129 -10.02 -1.76 6.47
N PRO A 130 -10.96 -2.64 6.10
CA PRO A 130 -11.79 -3.36 7.07
C PRO A 130 -11.01 -4.39 7.89
N SER A 131 -9.83 -4.83 7.43
CA SER A 131 -9.01 -5.82 8.16
C SER A 131 -8.23 -5.23 9.33
N CYS A 132 -8.09 -3.91 9.40
CA CYS A 132 -7.35 -3.28 10.48
C CYS A 132 -8.22 -3.29 11.75
N ALA A 133 -7.82 -3.99 12.81
CA ALA A 133 -8.57 -3.98 14.08
C ALA A 133 -8.33 -2.71 14.94
N TYR A 134 -7.45 -1.81 14.52
CA TYR A 134 -7.11 -0.62 15.29
C TYR A 134 -8.27 0.38 15.32
N ILE A 135 -8.53 0.94 16.50
CA ILE A 135 -9.45 2.06 16.72
C ILE A 135 -8.60 3.31 17.05
N PRO A 136 -8.65 4.36 16.21
CA PRO A 136 -8.00 5.65 16.47
C PRO A 136 -8.29 6.20 17.87
N LYS A 137 -7.33 6.95 18.44
CA LYS A 137 -7.54 7.62 19.75
C LYS A 137 -8.81 8.49 19.76
N SER A 138 -9.00 9.28 18.71
CA SER A 138 -10.15 10.15 18.51
C SER A 138 -11.51 9.44 18.50
N LEU A 139 -11.56 8.12 18.31
CA LEU A 139 -12.78 7.32 18.38
C LEU A 139 -12.96 6.55 19.70
N ARG A 140 -11.95 6.54 20.57
CA ARG A 140 -12.00 5.90 21.90
C ARG A 140 -12.31 6.87 23.02
N GLU A 141 -12.03 8.14 22.80
CA GLU A 141 -12.18 9.23 23.77
C GLU A 141 -13.56 9.92 23.66
N ASN A 142 -14.41 9.48 22.73
CA ASN A 142 -15.82 9.83 22.62
C ASN A 142 -16.69 8.74 23.25
#